data_AF-A0A9D7SX60-F1
#
_entry.id   AF-A0A9D7SX60-F1
#
_cell.length_a   1.000
_cell.length_b   1.000
_cell.length_c   1.000
_cell.angle_alpha   90.00
_cell.angle_beta   90.00
_cell.angle_gamma   90.00
#
_symmetry.space_group_name_H-M   'P 1'
#
loop_
_entity.id
_entity.type
_entity.pdbx_description
1 polymer ?
#
loop_
_entity_poly.entity_id
_entity_poly.type
_entity_poly.pdbx_seq_one_letter_code
_entity_poly.pdbx_strand_id
1 'polypeptide(L)'
;MGKKNRMGSTTSWVKREQTNLRKLFARATVIKRTNFISTGYAFLEVMTLLIIGLLMITRFENVIISIILVGFITQIYVYMVSLIKDIDHPFEYPLDGKIRAADIDLFPLIEYEQRAKRNLV
;
A
#
# COMPACT_ATOMS: atom_id res chain seq x y z
N MET A 1 22.35 43.90 31.08
CA MET A 1 21.46 43.85 29.89
C MET A 1 21.76 42.60 29.08
N GLY A 2 20.87 41.70 28.66
CA GLY A 2 19.43 41.53 28.78
C GLY A 2 19.07 40.25 28.03
N LYS A 3 18.75 39.18 28.76
CA LYS A 3 18.29 37.88 28.23
C LYS A 3 16.97 38.06 27.48
N LYS A 4 17.01 38.33 26.18
CA LYS A 4 15.82 38.34 25.32
C LYS A 4 16.19 37.89 23.91
N ASN A 5 16.29 36.57 23.67
CA ASN A 5 16.23 36.01 22.31
C ASN A 5 16.06 34.48 22.17
N ARG A 6 15.98 33.69 23.25
CA ARG A 6 15.83 32.22 23.12
C ARG A 6 14.38 31.73 22.98
N MET A 7 13.38 32.51 23.42
CA MET A 7 11.98 32.09 23.49
C MET A 7 11.21 32.21 22.15
N GLY A 8 11.64 33.11 21.26
CA GLY A 8 11.11 33.20 19.89
C GLY A 8 11.62 32.08 18.96
N SER A 9 12.79 31.51 19.27
CA SER A 9 13.39 30.40 18.51
C SER A 9 12.73 29.05 18.82
N THR A 10 12.42 28.76 20.08
CA THR A 10 11.81 27.48 20.47
C THR A 10 10.36 27.37 20.00
N THR A 11 9.56 28.43 20.16
CA THR A 11 8.16 28.45 19.70
C THR A 11 8.04 28.40 18.18
N SER A 12 8.94 29.07 17.45
CA SER A 12 8.99 28.97 15.99
C SER A 12 9.44 27.58 15.53
N TRP A 13 10.38 26.94 16.23
CA TRP A 13 10.78 25.56 15.94
C TRP A 13 9.63 24.57 16.16
N VAL A 14 8.92 24.64 17.29
CA VAL A 14 7.77 23.76 17.57
C VAL A 14 6.67 23.94 16.51
N LYS A 15 6.35 25.19 16.15
CA LYS A 15 5.37 25.48 15.08
C LYS A 15 5.81 24.92 13.72
N ARG A 16 7.11 24.99 13.41
CA ARG A 16 7.68 24.41 12.19
C ARG A 16 7.52 22.89 12.19
N GLU A 17 7.83 22.24 13.31
CA GLU A 17 7.72 20.79 13.42
C GLU A 17 6.27 20.30 13.36
N GLN A 18 5.34 21.00 14.01
CA GLN A 18 3.90 20.74 13.85
C GLN A 18 3.44 20.87 12.39
N THR A 19 3.98 21.85 11.66
CA THR A 19 3.65 22.02 10.24
C THR A 19 4.21 20.87 9.39
N ASN A 20 5.40 20.38 9.70
CA ASN A 20 6.00 19.23 9.03
C ASN A 20 5.19 17.95 9.27
N LEU A 21 4.82 17.68 10.53
CA LEU A 21 3.96 16.55 10.89
C LEU A 21 2.62 16.62 10.15
N ARG A 22 1.99 17.79 10.11
CA ARG A 22 0.73 17.99 9.38
C ARG A 22 0.87 17.65 7.89
N LYS A 23 1.97 18.04 7.24
CA LYS A 23 2.24 17.71 5.84
C LYS A 23 2.44 16.20 5.63
N LEU A 24 3.16 15.53 6.53
CA LEU A 24 3.38 14.08 6.47
C LEU A 24 2.06 13.31 6.62
N PHE A 25 1.24 13.68 7.61
CA PHE A 25 -0.09 13.08 7.79
C PHE A 25 -1.00 13.35 6.60
N ALA A 26 -0.99 14.55 6.03
CA ALA A 26 -1.77 14.86 4.84
C ALA A 26 -1.34 13.98 3.64
N ARG A 27 -0.04 13.78 3.44
CA ARG A 27 0.47 12.88 2.39
C ARG A 27 0.08 11.43 2.62
N ALA A 28 0.27 10.91 3.82
CA ALA A 28 -0.15 9.55 4.18
C ALA A 28 -1.66 9.36 3.99
N THR A 29 -2.46 10.38 4.33
CA THR A 29 -3.92 10.38 4.13
C THR A 29 -4.29 10.37 2.65
N VAL A 30 -3.57 11.13 1.82
CA VAL A 30 -3.77 11.11 0.36
C VAL A 30 -3.40 9.74 -0.19
N ILE A 31 -2.23 9.18 0.14
CA ILE A 31 -1.80 7.85 -0.32
C ILE A 31 -2.83 6.77 0.05
N LYS A 32 -3.34 6.79 1.29
CA LYS A 32 -4.40 5.86 1.73
C LYS A 32 -5.73 6.05 1.00
N ARG A 33 -6.05 7.27 0.57
CA ARG A 33 -7.33 7.59 -0.09
C ARG A 33 -7.27 7.46 -1.61
N THR A 34 -6.08 7.51 -2.20
CA THR A 34 -5.85 7.26 -3.61
C THR A 34 -5.78 5.76 -3.83
N ASN A 35 -6.93 5.09 -3.70
CA ASN A 35 -7.07 3.73 -4.21
C ASN A 35 -7.08 3.79 -5.74
N PHE A 36 -6.61 2.72 -6.38
CA PHE A 36 -6.93 2.47 -7.77
C PHE A 36 -8.45 2.57 -7.95
N ILE A 37 -8.88 3.33 -8.97
CA ILE A 37 -10.30 3.50 -9.25
C ILE A 37 -10.89 2.10 -9.46
N SER A 38 -12.01 1.79 -8.80
CA SER A 38 -12.72 0.50 -8.91
C SER A 38 -12.88 0.01 -10.37
N THR A 39 -13.01 0.94 -11.30
CA THR A 39 -13.06 0.68 -12.75
C THR A 39 -11.77 0.05 -13.30
N GLY A 40 -10.60 0.40 -12.78
CA GLY A 40 -9.31 -0.18 -13.14
C GLY A 40 -9.19 -1.64 -12.73
N TYR A 41 -9.69 -1.99 -11.54
CA TYR A 41 -9.76 -3.38 -11.11
C TYR A 41 -10.72 -4.21 -11.95
N ALA A 42 -11.93 -3.69 -12.18
CA ALA A 42 -12.89 -4.35 -13.06
C ALA A 42 -12.31 -4.55 -14.47
N PHE A 43 -11.60 -3.56 -15.01
CA PHE A 43 -10.93 -3.66 -16.30
C PHE A 43 -9.84 -4.74 -16.31
N LEU A 44 -8.95 -4.76 -15.30
CA LEU A 44 -7.88 -5.75 -15.19
C LEU A 44 -8.43 -7.18 -15.04
N GLU A 45 -9.48 -7.36 -14.27
CA GLU A 45 -10.14 -8.66 -14.10
C GLU A 45 -10.77 -9.14 -15.42
N VAL A 46 -11.52 -8.28 -16.11
CA VAL A 46 -12.14 -8.62 -17.39
C VAL A 46 -11.07 -8.94 -18.45
N MET A 47 -10.00 -8.14 -18.53
CA MET A 47 -8.89 -8.40 -19.46
C MET A 47 -8.21 -9.74 -19.15
N THR A 48 -7.94 -10.02 -17.87
CA THR A 48 -7.33 -11.28 -17.44
C THR A 48 -8.21 -12.48 -17.80
N LEU A 49 -9.52 -12.39 -17.55
CA LEU A 49 -10.48 -13.44 -17.91
C LEU A 49 -10.54 -13.66 -19.43
N LEU A 50 -10.51 -12.58 -20.23
CA LEU A 50 -10.50 -12.69 -21.69
C LEU A 50 -9.23 -13.37 -22.21
N ILE A 51 -8.06 -13.01 -21.67
CA ILE A 51 -6.78 -13.61 -22.09
C ILE A 51 -6.74 -15.10 -21.72
N ILE A 52 -7.13 -15.46 -20.49
CA ILE A 52 -7.19 -16.85 -20.05
C ILE A 52 -8.23 -17.63 -20.87
N GLY A 53 -9.40 -17.04 -21.14
CA GLY A 53 -10.43 -17.64 -21.97
C GLY A 53 -9.95 -17.91 -23.40
N LEU A 54 -9.24 -16.96 -23.99
CA LEU A 54 -8.67 -17.12 -25.34
C LEU A 54 -7.60 -18.22 -25.35
N LEU A 55 -6.74 -18.27 -24.34
CA LEU A 55 -5.72 -19.32 -24.18
C LEU A 55 -6.34 -20.72 -24.08
N MET A 56 -7.48 -20.85 -23.38
CA MET A 56 -8.19 -22.14 -23.26
C MET A 56 -8.81 -22.63 -24.57
N ILE A 57 -9.24 -21.73 -25.45
CA ILE A 57 -9.86 -22.08 -26.74
C ILE A 57 -8.80 -22.26 -27.85
N THR A 58 -7.60 -21.72 -27.63
CA THR A 58 -6.49 -21.81 -28.58
C THR A 58 -6.07 -23.26 -28.80
N ARG A 59 -5.94 -23.66 -30.08
CA ARG A 59 -5.45 -24.99 -30.45
C ARG A 59 -3.94 -24.98 -30.56
N PHE A 60 -3.31 -25.85 -29.77
CA PHE A 60 -1.88 -26.10 -29.80
C PHE A 60 -1.60 -27.47 -30.42
N GLU A 61 -0.51 -27.59 -31.19
CA GLU A 61 -0.11 -28.87 -31.79
C GLU A 61 0.40 -29.88 -30.75
N ASN A 62 1.07 -29.39 -29.70
CA ASN A 62 1.61 -30.23 -28.63
C ASN A 62 0.90 -29.94 -27.29
N VAL A 63 0.30 -30.98 -26.71
CA VAL A 63 -0.47 -30.91 -25.46
C VAL A 63 0.39 -30.57 -24.24
N ILE A 64 1.65 -31.00 -24.21
CA ILE A 64 2.55 -30.68 -23.09
C ILE A 64 2.88 -29.19 -23.11
N ILE A 65 3.16 -28.66 -24.30
CA ILE A 65 3.45 -27.23 -24.49
C ILE A 65 2.22 -26.41 -24.10
N SER A 66 1.01 -26.83 -24.51
CA SER A 66 -0.21 -26.10 -24.17
C SER A 66 -0.43 -26.02 -22.66
N ILE A 67 -0.30 -27.13 -21.93
CA ILE A 67 -0.50 -27.16 -20.48
C ILE A 67 0.50 -26.25 -19.77
N ILE A 68 1.78 -26.34 -20.13
CA ILE A 68 2.83 -25.51 -19.51
C ILE A 68 2.58 -24.03 -19.81
N LEU A 69 2.32 -23.68 -21.07
CA LEU A 69 2.21 -22.30 -21.51
C LEU A 69 0.92 -21.65 -20.97
N VAL A 70 -0.22 -22.34 -21.08
CA VAL A 70 -1.49 -21.88 -20.52
C VAL A 70 -1.40 -21.77 -19.00
N GLY A 71 -0.84 -22.76 -18.31
CA GLY A 71 -0.68 -22.75 -16.86
C GLY A 71 0.22 -21.60 -16.40
N PHE A 72 1.37 -21.42 -17.05
CA PHE A 72 2.33 -20.38 -16.69
C PHE A 72 1.76 -18.97 -16.93
N ILE A 73 1.12 -18.73 -18.09
CA ILE A 73 0.51 -17.43 -18.38
C ILE A 73 -0.66 -17.15 -17.44
N THR A 74 -1.52 -18.14 -17.18
CA THR A 74 -2.62 -18.01 -16.23
C THR A 74 -2.10 -17.62 -14.85
N GLN A 75 -1.04 -18.29 -14.38
CA GLN A 75 -0.40 -17.97 -13.11
C GLN A 75 0.12 -16.53 -13.07
N ILE A 76 0.78 -16.06 -14.13
CA ILE A 76 1.28 -14.68 -14.21
C ILE A 76 0.12 -13.69 -14.07
N TYR A 77 -0.94 -13.82 -14.87
CA TYR A 77 -2.02 -12.84 -14.86
C TYR A 77 -2.83 -12.85 -13.57
N VAL A 78 -3.16 -14.05 -13.04
CA VAL A 78 -3.86 -14.17 -11.76
C VAL A 78 -3.03 -13.57 -10.63
N TYR A 79 -1.73 -13.87 -10.60
CA TYR A 79 -0.84 -13.32 -9.59
C TYR A 79 -0.68 -11.80 -9.72
N MET A 80 -0.59 -11.26 -10.93
CA MET A 80 -0.54 -9.81 -11.17
C MET A 80 -1.78 -9.10 -10.64
N VAL A 81 -2.99 -9.63 -10.90
CA VAL A 81 -4.22 -9.04 -10.34
C VAL A 81 -4.20 -9.07 -8.81
N SER A 82 -3.78 -10.19 -8.22
CA SER A 82 -3.65 -10.31 -6.77
C SER A 82 -2.63 -9.32 -6.19
N LEU A 83 -1.47 -9.17 -6.85
CA LEU A 83 -0.39 -8.30 -6.41
C LEU A 83 -0.78 -6.81 -6.50
N ILE A 84 -1.46 -6.41 -7.57
CA ILE A 84 -1.95 -5.03 -7.72
C ILE A 84 -2.98 -4.70 -6.64
N LYS A 85 -3.84 -5.64 -6.26
CA LYS A 85 -4.78 -5.47 -5.14
C LYS A 85 -4.06 -5.35 -3.79
N ASP A 86 -2.99 -6.12 -3.60
CA ASP A 86 -2.17 -6.11 -2.37
C ASP A 86 -1.44 -4.77 -2.19
N ILE A 87 -0.82 -4.28 -3.26
CA ILE A 87 0.00 -3.05 -3.22
C ILE A 87 -0.85 -1.78 -3.06
N ASP A 88 -2.10 -1.77 -3.54
CA ASP A 88 -2.97 -0.60 -3.48
C ASP A 88 -3.42 -0.24 -2.06
N HIS A 89 -3.35 -1.19 -1.12
CA HIS A 89 -3.73 -0.97 0.27
C HIS A 89 -2.52 -1.12 1.22
N PRO A 90 -1.51 -0.23 1.12
CA PRO A 90 -0.24 -0.40 1.84
C PRO A 90 -0.33 -0.21 3.37
N PHE A 91 -1.45 0.30 3.88
CA PHE A 91 -1.66 0.61 5.30
C PHE A 91 -2.89 -0.13 5.87
N GLU A 92 -3.19 -1.33 5.37
CA GLU A 92 -4.25 -2.17 5.92
C GLU A 92 -3.92 -2.66 7.34
N TYR A 93 -4.95 -2.74 8.19
CA TYR A 93 -4.82 -3.45 9.46
C TYR A 93 -5.04 -4.94 9.19
N PRO A 94 -4.18 -5.83 9.71
CA PRO A 94 -4.36 -7.26 9.50
C PRO A 94 -5.66 -7.72 10.17
N LEU A 95 -6.68 -8.00 9.36
CA LEU A 95 -8.02 -8.40 9.82
C LEU A 95 -8.01 -9.74 10.58
N ASP A 96 -7.06 -10.63 10.26
CA ASP A 96 -6.89 -11.97 10.87
C ASP A 96 -5.53 -12.13 11.58
N GLY A 97 -4.83 -11.04 11.89
CA GLY A 97 -3.47 -11.08 12.46
C GLY A 97 -2.39 -11.59 11.51
N LYS A 98 -2.72 -11.88 10.24
CA LYS A 98 -1.77 -12.19 9.18
C LYS A 98 -1.40 -10.91 8.44
N ILE A 99 -0.13 -10.52 8.55
CA ILE A 99 0.47 -9.45 7.76
C ILE A 99 0.60 -9.95 6.32
N ARG A 100 0.03 -9.22 5.36
CA ARG A 100 0.16 -9.53 3.93
C ARG A 100 1.57 -9.16 3.47
N ALA A 101 2.04 -9.77 2.39
CA ALA A 101 3.43 -9.61 1.97
C ALA A 101 3.78 -8.16 1.58
N ALA A 102 2.80 -7.37 1.13
CA ALA A 102 2.96 -5.96 0.79
C ALA A 102 2.58 -4.97 1.91
N ASP A 103 2.12 -5.45 3.08
CA ASP A 103 1.70 -4.57 4.18
C ASP A 103 2.90 -3.83 4.79
N ILE A 104 2.75 -2.53 5.03
CA ILE A 104 3.76 -1.73 5.72
C ILE A 104 3.48 -1.78 7.23
N ASP A 105 4.44 -2.29 7.99
CA ASP A 105 4.36 -2.30 9.45
C ASP A 105 4.37 -0.86 10.02
N LEU A 106 3.33 -0.54 10.79
CA LEU A 106 3.14 0.74 11.46
C LEU A 106 3.86 0.81 12.81
N PHE A 107 4.75 -0.14 13.13
CA PHE A 107 5.51 -0.19 14.39
C PHE A 107 6.10 1.15 14.85
N PRO A 108 6.64 2.06 14.00
CA PRO A 108 7.19 3.32 14.50
C PRO A 108 6.11 4.19 15.14
N LEU A 109 4.90 4.22 14.56
CA LEU A 109 3.78 4.99 15.09
C LEU A 109 3.27 4.39 16.41
N ILE A 110 3.20 3.06 16.49
CA ILE A 110 2.81 2.33 17.69
C ILE A 110 3.81 2.59 18.82
N GLU A 111 5.11 2.54 18.54
CA GLU A 111 6.15 2.86 19.52
C GLU A 111 6.08 4.31 20.00
N TYR A 112 5.88 5.27 19.10
CA TYR A 112 5.74 6.68 19.48
C TYR A 112 4.50 6.92 20.34
N GLU A 113 3.38 6.29 20.02
CA GLU A 113 2.16 6.34 20.83
C GLU A 113 2.41 5.79 22.24
N GLN A 114 3.05 4.63 22.34
CA GLN A 114 3.38 4.01 23.62
C GLN A 114 4.32 4.87 24.45
N ARG A 115 5.33 5.50 23.84
CA ARG A 115 6.24 6.44 24.53
C ARG A 115 5.50 7.68 25.00
N ALA A 116 4.62 8.25 24.16
CA ALA A 116 3.84 9.43 24.51
C ALA A 116 2.88 9.15 25.68
N LYS A 117 2.16 8.02 25.65
CA LYS A 117 1.28 7.59 26.75
C LYS A 117 2.03 7.41 28.07
N ARG A 118 3.25 6.85 28.02
CA ARG A 118 4.10 6.61 29.20
C ARG A 118 4.63 7.89 29.85
N ASN A 119 4.74 8.98 29.09
CA ASN A 119 5.23 10.27 29.58
C ASN A 119 4.12 11.23 30.00
N LEU A 120 2.85 10.88 29.76
CA LEU A 120 1.66 11.65 30.15
C LEU A 120 1.01 11.13 31.45
N VAL A 121 1.51 10.03 32.00
CA VAL A 121 1.21 9.49 33.34
C VAL A 121 2.40 9.78 34.24
#